data_AF-A0A955E2I9-F1
#
_entry.id   AF-A0A955E2I9-F1
#
_cell.length_a   1.000
_cell.length_b   1.000
_cell.length_c   1.000
_cell.angle_alpha   90.00
_cell.angle_beta   90.00
_cell.angle_gamma   90.00
#
_symmetry.space_group_name_H-M   'P 1'
#
loop_
_entity.id
_entity.type
_entity.pdbx_description
1 polymer ?
#
loop_
_entity_poly.entity_id
_entity_poly.type
_entity_poly.pdbx_seq_one_letter_code
_entity_poly.pdbx_strand_id
1 'polypeptide(L)'
;MAKGTRFVLPRRAVPFQVRLGLAMVFVCLLVIAALFFFSKGFWLPPLRVLMDSGIVRPGLALLLAPLIPSLMLCKGVRMGLLIAYGHTEVEVTNDELVSIDRWGMLRSKHRIRVRDIKRLIIKLNVMAKKGEFDKHPWRDMKNLLAEREHENINKIRVALAMGYPPATIEAIASEIIERTGVPIEELDPEHDSLMDLMRGEPEKPETIIGVLSQPKQSNAEFVQNSDGFTITLRPRGFWRGTKGFGSFALMWCGFVLVMSIFFGVAALRGKNSSTDWVFMSFLGVFWIVGGSMLFFAIRSGRRRAVIDVVEGALLVTRQSIGKPRSNMWALSDIERIEVGNSGTEINDVPVKELQVFPIEGRKVGLLSERPNNELRWIASLIRQRLAETQQGGPE
;
A
#
# COMPACT_ATOMS: atom_id res chain seq x y z
N MET A 1 36.11 -24.27 5.20
CA MET A 1 34.89 -23.47 5.41
C MET A 1 34.82 -23.13 6.89
N ALA A 2 34.83 -21.85 7.26
CA ALA A 2 34.66 -21.45 8.65
C ALA A 2 33.29 -21.97 9.15
N LYS A 3 33.26 -22.55 10.35
CA LYS A 3 32.01 -23.00 10.97
C LYS A 3 31.18 -21.75 11.33
N GLY A 4 30.07 -21.53 10.62
CA GLY A 4 29.08 -20.51 10.99
C GLY A 4 28.34 -20.89 12.27
N THR A 5 27.83 -19.89 12.99
CA THR A 5 26.90 -20.11 14.10
C THR A 5 25.48 -20.03 13.59
N ARG A 6 24.64 -21.02 13.94
CA ARG A 6 23.25 -21.10 13.51
C ARG A 6 22.30 -20.92 14.68
N PHE A 7 21.57 -19.82 14.68
CA PHE A 7 20.51 -19.50 15.62
C PHE A 7 19.20 -20.12 15.14
N VAL A 8 18.60 -20.98 15.96
CA VAL A 8 17.29 -21.59 15.69
C VAL A 8 16.27 -20.90 16.58
N LEU A 9 15.39 -20.09 15.97
CA LEU A 9 14.36 -19.40 16.73
C LEU A 9 13.21 -20.33 17.11
N PRO A 10 12.50 -20.05 18.22
CA PRO A 10 11.31 -20.81 18.58
C PRO A 10 10.25 -20.70 17.48
N ARG A 11 9.30 -21.63 17.45
CA ARG A 11 8.17 -21.52 16.53
C ARG A 11 7.37 -20.25 16.84
N ARG A 12 6.87 -19.58 15.80
CA ARG A 12 6.01 -18.41 15.92
C ARG A 12 4.67 -18.83 16.56
N ALA A 13 4.59 -18.79 17.89
CA ALA A 13 3.42 -19.23 18.66
C ALA A 13 2.44 -18.08 18.96
N VAL A 14 2.45 -17.02 18.15
CA VAL A 14 1.59 -15.85 18.38
C VAL A 14 0.18 -16.15 17.83
N PRO A 15 -0.88 -16.21 18.66
CA PRO A 15 -2.21 -16.62 18.22
C PRO A 15 -2.73 -15.83 17.01
N PHE A 16 -2.41 -14.54 16.95
CA PHE A 16 -2.78 -13.68 15.82
C PHE A 16 -2.06 -14.06 14.51
N GLN A 17 -0.76 -14.35 14.54
CA GLN A 17 -0.01 -14.77 13.34
C GLN A 17 -0.51 -16.12 12.82
N VAL A 18 -0.82 -17.05 13.73
CA VAL A 18 -1.47 -18.33 13.38
C VAL A 18 -2.78 -18.09 12.64
N ARG A 19 -3.67 -17.25 13.19
CA ARG A 19 -4.95 -16.92 12.56
C ARG A 19 -4.77 -16.23 11.21
N LEU A 20 -3.85 -15.27 11.10
CA LEU A 20 -3.57 -14.54 9.86
C LEU A 20 -3.02 -15.48 8.77
N GLY A 21 -2.04 -16.33 9.13
CA GLY A 21 -1.46 -17.31 8.22
C GLY A 21 -2.49 -18.33 7.75
N LEU A 22 -3.32 -18.86 8.67
CA LEU A 22 -4.43 -19.76 8.33
C LEU A 22 -5.51 -19.10 7.48
N ALA A 23 -5.87 -17.84 7.75
CA ALA A 23 -6.82 -17.10 6.92
C ALA A 23 -6.29 -16.94 5.49
N MET A 24 -5.00 -16.64 5.33
CA MET A 24 -4.36 -16.55 4.01
C MET A 24 -4.36 -17.90 3.28
N VAL A 25 -4.04 -19.00 3.99
CA VAL A 25 -4.14 -20.36 3.45
C VAL A 25 -5.56 -20.67 2.98
N PHE A 26 -6.56 -20.38 3.82
CA PHE A 26 -7.96 -20.63 3.53
C PHE A 26 -8.42 -19.87 2.28
N VAL A 27 -8.12 -18.56 2.20
CA VAL A 27 -8.45 -17.73 1.04
C VAL A 27 -7.77 -18.27 -0.22
N CYS A 28 -6.47 -18.59 -0.18
CA CYS A 28 -5.77 -19.12 -1.34
C CYS A 28 -6.33 -20.48 -1.77
N LEU A 29 -6.63 -21.39 -0.85
CA LEU A 29 -7.24 -22.69 -1.16
C LEU A 29 -8.65 -22.54 -1.74
N LEU A 30 -9.45 -21.60 -1.21
CA LEU A 30 -10.78 -21.31 -1.74
C LEU A 30 -10.71 -20.79 -3.18
N VAL A 31 -9.75 -19.92 -3.49
CA VAL A 31 -9.52 -19.44 -4.86
C VAL A 31 -9.00 -20.56 -5.76
N ILE A 32 -8.08 -21.41 -5.29
CA ILE A 32 -7.61 -22.58 -6.07
C ILE A 32 -8.78 -23.53 -6.37
N ALA A 33 -9.61 -23.84 -5.37
CA ALA A 33 -10.79 -24.66 -5.56
C ALA A 33 -11.76 -24.03 -6.57
N ALA A 34 -12.03 -22.73 -6.46
CA ALA A 34 -12.87 -22.00 -7.41
C ALA A 34 -12.27 -22.05 -8.84
N LEU A 35 -10.97 -21.83 -9.00
CA LEU A 35 -10.29 -21.95 -10.29
C LEU A 35 -10.35 -23.37 -10.87
N PHE A 36 -10.29 -24.40 -10.03
CA PHE A 36 -10.41 -25.80 -10.44
C PHE A 36 -11.83 -26.16 -10.89
N PHE A 37 -12.86 -25.72 -10.16
CA PHE A 37 -14.25 -25.89 -10.59
C PHE A 37 -14.53 -25.10 -11.87
N PHE A 38 -13.98 -23.89 -11.96
CA PHE A 38 -14.07 -23.06 -13.16
C PHE A 38 -13.36 -23.70 -14.35
N SER A 39 -12.15 -24.24 -14.19
CA SER A 39 -11.42 -24.93 -15.27
C SER A 39 -12.20 -26.13 -15.80
N LYS A 40 -12.83 -26.90 -14.91
CA LYS A 40 -13.67 -28.03 -15.31
C LYS A 40 -14.93 -27.62 -16.08
N GLY A 41 -15.65 -26.61 -15.61
CA GLY A 41 -16.91 -26.18 -16.24
C GLY A 41 -16.73 -25.31 -17.47
N PHE A 42 -15.75 -24.42 -17.45
CA PHE A 42 -15.57 -23.36 -18.43
C PHE A 42 -14.54 -23.69 -19.50
N TRP A 43 -13.39 -24.26 -19.11
CA TRP A 43 -12.26 -24.43 -20.02
C TRP A 43 -12.29 -25.78 -20.74
N LEU A 44 -12.70 -26.86 -20.07
CA LEU A 44 -12.73 -28.19 -20.70
C LEU A 44 -13.63 -28.28 -21.93
N PRO A 45 -14.86 -27.72 -21.97
CA PRO A 45 -15.70 -27.82 -23.16
C PRO A 45 -15.12 -27.14 -24.43
N PRO A 46 -14.73 -25.85 -24.42
CA PRO A 46 -14.13 -25.22 -25.60
C PRO A 46 -12.77 -25.82 -25.95
N LEU A 47 -12.02 -26.32 -24.96
CA LEU A 47 -10.79 -27.05 -25.21
C LEU A 47 -11.03 -28.35 -25.99
N ARG A 48 -12.07 -29.13 -25.64
CA ARG A 48 -12.47 -30.32 -26.40
C ARG A 48 -12.80 -29.96 -27.85
N VAL A 49 -13.60 -28.92 -28.07
CA VAL A 49 -13.92 -28.43 -29.42
C VAL A 49 -12.65 -28.04 -30.20
N LEU A 50 -11.72 -27.32 -29.58
CA LEU A 50 -10.43 -26.94 -30.19
C LEU A 50 -9.55 -28.15 -30.52
N MET A 51 -9.52 -29.16 -29.64
CA MET A 51 -8.79 -30.41 -29.87
C MET A 51 -9.40 -31.20 -31.03
N ASP A 52 -10.72 -31.30 -31.08
CA ASP A 52 -11.45 -31.99 -32.16
C ASP A 52 -11.28 -31.26 -33.51
N SER A 53 -11.00 -29.96 -33.49
CA SER A 53 -10.77 -29.13 -34.69
C SER A 53 -9.35 -29.22 -35.26
N GLY A 54 -8.43 -29.98 -34.64
CA GLY A 54 -7.03 -30.08 -35.06
C GLY A 54 -6.16 -28.85 -34.78
N ILE A 55 -6.68 -27.86 -34.04
CA ILE A 55 -5.96 -26.60 -33.72
C ILE A 55 -5.21 -26.77 -32.38
N VAL A 56 -4.14 -27.56 -32.39
CA VAL A 56 -3.47 -28.06 -31.17
C VAL A 56 -2.71 -26.98 -30.39
N ARG A 57 -2.07 -26.03 -31.08
CA ARG A 57 -1.16 -25.04 -30.46
C ARG A 57 -1.85 -24.02 -29.53
N PRO A 58 -2.93 -23.32 -29.92
CA PRO A 58 -3.65 -22.43 -29.01
C PRO A 58 -4.34 -23.18 -27.86
N GLY A 59 -4.79 -24.42 -28.07
CA GLY A 59 -5.35 -25.25 -27.00
C GLY A 59 -4.39 -25.48 -25.83
N LEU A 60 -3.10 -25.70 -26.12
CA LEU A 60 -2.08 -25.89 -25.07
C LEU A 60 -1.85 -24.61 -24.24
N ALA A 61 -1.88 -23.43 -24.87
CA ALA A 61 -1.73 -22.16 -24.16
C ALA A 61 -2.93 -21.90 -23.22
N LEU A 62 -4.16 -22.22 -23.67
CA LEU A 62 -5.36 -22.14 -22.83
C LEU A 62 -5.31 -23.12 -21.64
N LEU A 63 -4.72 -24.31 -21.80
CA LEU A 63 -4.53 -25.28 -20.72
C LEU A 63 -3.57 -24.78 -19.62
N LEU A 64 -2.55 -24.01 -20.00
CA LEU A 64 -1.55 -23.50 -19.05
C LEU A 64 -1.99 -22.20 -18.36
N ALA A 65 -2.95 -21.47 -18.94
CA ALA A 65 -3.46 -20.22 -18.38
C ALA A 65 -3.90 -20.30 -16.90
N PRO A 66 -4.67 -21.32 -16.44
CA PRO A 66 -5.04 -21.44 -15.01
C PRO A 66 -3.88 -21.92 -14.12
N LEU A 67 -2.80 -22.46 -14.70
CA LEU A 67 -1.67 -23.00 -13.95
C LEU A 67 -0.82 -21.85 -13.35
N ILE A 68 -0.69 -20.73 -14.07
CA ILE A 68 0.03 -19.53 -13.60
C ILE A 68 -0.56 -18.94 -12.30
N PRO A 69 -1.86 -18.58 -12.22
CA PRO A 69 -2.45 -18.08 -10.98
C PRO A 69 -2.44 -19.15 -9.88
N SER A 70 -2.60 -20.43 -10.23
CA SER A 70 -2.51 -21.53 -9.26
C SER A 70 -1.12 -21.60 -8.62
N LEU A 71 -0.04 -21.44 -9.38
CA LEU A 71 1.33 -21.38 -8.85
C LEU A 71 1.52 -20.18 -7.91
N MET A 72 0.93 -19.02 -8.21
CA MET A 72 0.96 -17.86 -7.33
C MET A 72 0.16 -18.09 -6.03
N LEU A 73 -0.99 -18.75 -6.11
CA LEU A 73 -1.79 -19.11 -4.94
C LEU A 73 -1.09 -20.18 -4.09
N CYS A 74 -0.37 -21.13 -4.69
CA CYS A 74 0.49 -22.08 -3.97
C CYS A 74 1.61 -21.37 -3.20
N LYS A 75 2.20 -20.30 -3.74
CA LYS A 75 3.14 -19.44 -3.00
C LYS A 75 2.46 -18.77 -1.81
N GLY A 76 1.21 -18.33 -1.99
CA GLY A 76 0.36 -17.81 -0.90
C GLY A 76 0.14 -18.84 0.20
N VAL A 77 -0.31 -20.05 -0.13
CA VAL A 77 -0.49 -21.15 0.83
C VAL A 77 0.82 -21.43 1.57
N ARG A 78 1.94 -21.57 0.84
CA ARG A 78 3.27 -21.79 1.42
C ARG A 78 3.63 -20.68 2.42
N MET A 79 3.45 -19.41 2.04
CA MET A 79 3.75 -18.28 2.89
C MET A 79 2.84 -18.24 4.13
N GLY A 80 1.56 -18.57 3.99
CA GLY A 80 0.62 -18.60 5.10
C GLY A 80 0.97 -19.68 6.13
N LEU A 81 1.42 -20.85 5.67
CA LEU A 81 1.91 -21.93 6.53
C LEU A 81 3.22 -21.56 7.24
N LEU A 82 4.14 -20.87 6.55
CA LEU A 82 5.35 -20.33 7.17
C LEU A 82 5.04 -19.26 8.23
N ILE A 83 4.03 -18.41 7.99
CA ILE A 83 3.58 -17.41 8.98
C ILE A 83 2.93 -18.10 10.18
N ALA A 84 2.08 -19.11 9.96
CA ALA A 84 1.30 -19.73 11.02
C ALA A 84 2.11 -20.69 11.89
N TYR A 85 3.04 -21.44 11.31
CA TYR A 85 3.68 -22.57 11.99
C TYR A 85 5.19 -22.64 11.78
N GLY A 86 5.74 -21.72 10.97
CA GLY A 86 7.15 -21.71 10.67
C GLY A 86 8.00 -21.24 11.85
N HIS A 87 9.29 -21.54 11.74
CA HIS A 87 10.34 -20.94 12.53
C HIS A 87 11.41 -20.39 11.60
N THR A 88 12.20 -19.45 12.09
CA THR A 88 13.28 -18.82 11.33
C THR A 88 14.61 -19.28 11.90
N GLU A 89 15.55 -19.56 11.03
CA GLU A 89 16.92 -19.87 11.39
C GLU A 89 17.82 -18.80 10.80
N VAL A 90 18.70 -18.24 11.62
CA VAL A 90 19.68 -17.25 11.19
C VAL A 90 21.05 -17.89 11.30
N GLU A 91 21.73 -18.09 10.19
CA GLU A 91 23.09 -18.59 10.13
C GLU A 91 24.02 -17.41 9.83
N VAL A 92 24.98 -17.19 10.73
CA VAL A 92 25.95 -16.10 10.66
C VAL A 92 27.32 -16.71 10.38
N THR A 93 27.90 -16.30 9.27
CA THR A 93 29.28 -16.58 8.89
C THR A 93 30.05 -15.27 8.77
N ASN A 94 31.37 -15.32 8.62
CA ASN A 94 32.19 -14.11 8.49
C ASN A 94 31.89 -13.31 7.20
N ASP A 95 31.37 -13.95 6.16
CA ASP A 95 31.13 -13.32 4.85
C ASP A 95 29.65 -13.25 4.47
N GLU A 96 28.81 -14.14 5.00
CA GLU A 96 27.39 -14.23 4.69
C GLU A 96 26.53 -14.28 5.94
N LEU A 97 25.39 -13.59 5.87
CA LEU A 97 24.27 -13.75 6.77
C LEU A 97 23.12 -14.41 6.00
N VAL A 98 22.64 -15.53 6.54
CA VAL A 98 21.67 -16.40 5.89
C VAL A 98 20.44 -16.55 6.78
N SER A 99 19.29 -16.10 6.29
CA SER A 99 18.00 -16.35 6.96
C SER A 99 17.25 -17.47 6.24
N ILE A 100 16.75 -18.44 7.01
CA ILE A 100 15.98 -19.58 6.51
C ILE A 100 14.66 -19.67 7.28
N ASP A 101 13.55 -19.37 6.63
CA ASP A 101 12.22 -19.69 7.15
C ASP A 101 11.87 -21.14 6.82
N ARG A 102 11.53 -21.94 7.83
CA ARG A 102 11.21 -23.36 7.69
C ARG A 102 9.84 -23.72 8.24
N TRP A 103 9.14 -24.58 7.51
CA TRP A 103 8.00 -25.35 8.00
C TRP A 103 7.92 -26.70 7.28
N GLY A 104 8.26 -27.79 7.99
CA GLY A 104 8.35 -29.12 7.39
C GLY A 104 9.34 -29.14 6.21
N MET A 105 8.87 -29.52 5.02
CA MET A 105 9.66 -29.52 3.78
C MET A 105 9.75 -28.14 3.11
N LEU A 106 8.92 -27.17 3.53
CA LEU A 106 8.91 -25.84 2.94
C LEU A 106 10.05 -24.99 3.53
N ARG A 107 10.88 -24.46 2.63
CA ARG A 107 12.00 -23.57 2.98
C ARG A 107 12.01 -22.31 2.11
N SER A 108 12.18 -21.16 2.75
CA SER A 108 12.55 -19.91 2.08
C SER A 108 13.93 -19.50 2.58
N LYS A 109 14.88 -19.24 1.67
CA LYS A 109 16.27 -18.90 2.02
C LYS A 109 16.61 -17.53 1.46
N HIS A 110 17.09 -16.65 2.31
CA HIS A 110 17.62 -15.34 1.97
C HIS A 110 19.11 -15.31 2.35
N ARG A 111 19.98 -14.89 1.43
CA ARG A 111 21.42 -14.74 1.67
C ARG A 111 21.81 -13.29 1.42
N ILE A 112 22.67 -12.76 2.29
CA ILE A 112 23.21 -11.41 2.19
C ILE A 112 24.70 -11.51 2.53
N ARG A 113 25.56 -10.86 1.75
CA ARG A 113 26.97 -10.77 2.14
C ARG A 113 27.11 -9.71 3.22
N VAL A 114 27.89 -9.98 4.26
CA VAL A 114 28.10 -9.08 5.40
C VAL A 114 28.60 -7.72 4.92
N ARG A 115 29.53 -7.71 3.96
CA ARG A 115 30.07 -6.48 3.34
C ARG A 115 29.02 -5.63 2.60
N ASP A 116 27.88 -6.21 2.22
CA ASP A 116 26.81 -5.50 1.53
C ASP A 116 25.79 -4.91 2.54
N ILE A 117 25.92 -5.22 3.84
CA ILE A 117 25.02 -4.78 4.90
C ILE A 117 25.54 -3.44 5.46
N LYS A 118 24.77 -2.38 5.23
CA LYS A 118 25.03 -1.06 5.80
C LYS A 118 24.79 -1.02 7.31
N ARG A 119 23.66 -1.59 7.75
CA ARG A 119 23.27 -1.66 9.16
C ARG A 119 22.17 -2.70 9.39
N LEU A 120 22.06 -3.16 10.63
CA LEU A 120 20.92 -3.95 11.11
C LEU A 120 19.87 -3.02 11.68
N ILE A 121 18.61 -3.30 11.38
CA ILE A 121 17.46 -2.53 11.85
C ILE A 121 16.59 -3.44 12.70
N ILE A 122 16.35 -3.03 13.94
CA ILE A 122 15.28 -3.59 14.76
C ILE A 122 14.06 -2.70 14.59
N LYS A 123 12.99 -3.23 13.99
CA LYS A 123 11.75 -2.50 13.72
C LYS A 123 10.58 -3.11 14.47
N LEU A 124 9.87 -2.28 15.24
CA LEU A 124 8.56 -2.64 15.84
C LEU A 124 7.54 -2.92 14.73
N ASN A 125 6.77 -4.00 14.88
CA ASN A 125 5.83 -4.40 13.84
C ASN A 125 4.73 -3.33 13.66
N VAL A 126 4.60 -2.80 12.43
CA VAL A 126 3.84 -1.59 12.04
C VAL A 126 2.33 -1.67 12.33
N MET A 127 1.83 -2.82 12.77
CA MET A 127 0.43 -3.00 13.18
C MET A 127 0.12 -2.37 14.56
N ALA A 128 1.12 -1.94 15.32
CA ALA A 128 0.92 -1.18 16.56
C ALA A 128 0.49 0.26 16.26
N LYS A 129 -0.79 0.46 15.95
CA LYS A 129 -1.35 1.81 15.73
C LYS A 129 -1.67 2.48 17.08
N LYS A 130 -0.93 3.56 17.37
CA LYS A 130 -1.22 4.71 18.29
C LYS A 130 -1.75 4.39 19.71
N GLY A 131 -0.89 4.57 20.71
CA GLY A 131 -1.23 5.22 21.98
C GLY A 131 -2.00 4.45 23.07
N GLU A 132 -2.49 3.23 22.83
CA GLU A 132 -3.04 2.38 23.89
C GLU A 132 -2.13 1.16 24.07
N PHE A 133 -1.24 1.21 25.07
CA PHE A 133 -0.14 0.25 25.21
C PHE A 133 -0.53 -1.11 25.82
N ASP A 134 -1.73 -1.30 26.39
CA ASP A 134 -1.78 -2.28 27.50
C ASP A 134 -2.50 -3.62 27.29
N LYS A 135 -3.02 -3.99 26.10
CA LYS A 135 -3.94 -5.16 26.04
C LYS A 135 -3.70 -6.26 24.99
N HIS A 136 -2.67 -6.17 24.14
CA HIS A 136 -2.52 -7.14 23.06
C HIS A 136 -1.10 -7.72 22.91
N PRO A 137 -0.87 -9.02 23.20
CA PRO A 137 0.46 -9.64 23.27
C PRO A 137 1.20 -9.75 21.92
N TRP A 138 0.62 -9.22 20.84
CA TRP A 138 1.22 -9.15 19.50
C TRP A 138 1.79 -7.77 19.14
N ARG A 139 1.56 -6.74 19.96
CA ARG A 139 2.08 -5.37 19.69
C ARG A 139 3.57 -5.21 19.98
N ASP A 140 4.16 -6.09 20.80
CA ASP A 140 5.58 -6.03 21.17
C ASP A 140 6.49 -6.83 20.22
N MET A 141 5.95 -7.41 19.15
CA MET A 141 6.75 -8.21 18.24
C MET A 141 7.70 -7.30 17.43
N LYS A 142 8.99 -7.62 17.46
CA LYS A 142 10.02 -6.92 16.69
C LYS A 142 10.41 -7.73 15.45
N ASN A 143 10.89 -7.02 14.44
CA ASN A 143 11.47 -7.59 13.23
C ASN A 143 12.95 -7.20 13.18
N LEU A 144 13.82 -8.14 12.84
CA LEU A 144 15.22 -7.89 12.50
C LEU A 144 15.35 -7.83 10.98
N LEU A 145 15.80 -6.69 10.47
CA LEU A 145 16.03 -6.43 9.06
C LEU A 145 17.50 -6.09 8.83
N ALA A 146 18.05 -6.45 7.67
CA ALA A 146 19.35 -5.96 7.20
C ALA A 146 19.13 -4.95 6.07
N GLU A 147 19.69 -3.74 6.23
CA GLU A 147 19.71 -2.70 5.21
C GLU A 147 20.96 -2.84 4.34
N ARG A 148 20.79 -2.90 3.01
CA ARG A 148 21.88 -3.03 2.04
C ARG A 148 22.40 -1.68 1.55
N GLU A 149 23.70 -1.59 1.26
CA GLU A 149 24.34 -0.34 0.84
C GLU A 149 24.03 0.07 -0.62
N HIS A 150 23.87 -0.89 -1.54
CA HIS A 150 23.91 -0.63 -2.99
C HIS A 150 22.74 -1.19 -3.82
N GLU A 151 21.57 -1.44 -3.24
CA GLU A 151 20.44 -1.99 -4.01
C GLU A 151 19.35 -0.95 -4.33
N ASN A 152 18.70 -1.14 -5.48
CA ASN A 152 17.52 -0.41 -5.95
C ASN A 152 16.58 -0.06 -4.79
N ILE A 153 16.01 1.16 -4.77
CA ILE A 153 15.24 1.75 -3.65
C ILE A 153 14.21 0.77 -3.05
N ASN A 154 13.65 -0.11 -3.88
CA ASN A 154 12.63 -1.09 -3.51
C ASN A 154 13.15 -2.42 -2.88
N LYS A 155 14.46 -2.65 -2.80
CA LYS A 155 15.08 -3.88 -2.23
C LYS A 155 16.05 -3.63 -1.07
N ILE A 156 16.03 -2.41 -0.52
CA ILE A 156 16.98 -1.96 0.49
C ILE A 156 16.98 -2.84 1.76
N ARG A 157 15.83 -3.41 2.16
CA ARG A 157 15.68 -4.11 3.44
C ARG A 157 15.35 -5.59 3.23
N VAL A 158 16.19 -6.47 3.77
CA VAL A 158 15.95 -7.92 3.78
C VAL A 158 15.59 -8.36 5.19
N ALA A 159 14.45 -9.03 5.34
CA ALA A 159 14.03 -9.56 6.63
C ALA A 159 14.89 -10.76 7.04
N LEU A 160 15.50 -10.67 8.23
CA LEU A 160 16.30 -11.74 8.82
C LEU A 160 15.47 -12.59 9.78
N ALA A 161 14.64 -11.95 10.60
CA ALA A 161 13.69 -12.59 11.50
C ALA A 161 12.46 -11.68 11.67
N MET A 162 11.26 -12.21 11.45
CA MET A 162 10.02 -11.42 11.53
C MET A 162 9.11 -11.92 12.63
N GLY A 163 8.62 -10.98 13.45
CA GLY A 163 7.53 -11.20 14.39
C GLY A 163 7.91 -12.08 15.58
N TYR A 164 9.05 -11.80 16.20
CA TYR A 164 9.52 -12.48 17.41
C TYR A 164 9.51 -11.53 18.62
N PRO A 165 9.52 -12.08 19.86
CA PRO A 165 9.64 -11.26 21.07
C PRO A 165 10.88 -10.37 21.06
N PRO A 166 10.84 -9.16 21.64
CA PRO A 166 11.95 -8.21 21.65
C PRO A 166 13.27 -8.83 22.12
N ALA A 167 13.24 -9.51 23.27
CA ALA A 167 14.41 -10.14 23.86
C ALA A 167 15.08 -11.16 22.92
N THR A 168 14.29 -11.88 22.13
CA THR A 168 14.81 -12.85 21.16
C THR A 168 15.48 -12.15 19.97
N ILE A 169 14.89 -11.07 19.47
CA ILE A 169 15.45 -10.29 18.37
C ILE A 169 16.72 -9.56 18.80
N GLU A 170 16.71 -8.93 19.97
CA GLU A 170 17.85 -8.21 20.56
C GLU A 170 19.03 -9.16 20.79
N ALA A 171 18.79 -10.34 21.36
CA ALA A 171 19.84 -11.34 21.58
C ALA A 171 20.53 -11.79 20.28
N ILE A 172 19.77 -12.06 19.21
CA ILE A 172 20.39 -12.41 17.91
C ILE A 172 21.12 -11.21 17.32
N ALA A 173 20.53 -10.01 17.41
CA ALA A 173 21.14 -8.84 16.83
C ALA A 173 22.49 -8.52 17.50
N SER A 174 22.58 -8.58 18.83
CA SER A 174 23.84 -8.44 19.57
C SER A 174 24.91 -9.42 19.11
N GLU A 175 24.55 -10.69 18.94
CA GLU A 175 25.48 -11.74 18.51
C GLU A 175 25.91 -11.58 17.03
N ILE A 176 25.02 -11.06 16.16
CA ILE A 176 25.40 -10.71 14.79
C ILE A 176 26.40 -9.54 14.81
N ILE A 177 26.17 -8.49 15.62
CA ILE A 177 27.08 -7.34 15.72
C ILE A 177 28.46 -7.80 16.18
N GLU A 178 28.53 -8.60 17.25
CA GLU A 178 29.80 -9.08 17.80
C GLU A 178 30.63 -9.84 16.76
N ARG A 179 29.98 -10.63 15.90
CA ARG A 179 30.66 -11.43 14.87
C ARG A 179 30.99 -10.69 13.59
N THR A 180 30.16 -9.73 13.20
CA THR A 180 30.22 -9.12 11.87
C THR A 180 30.72 -7.67 11.89
N GLY A 181 30.67 -7.00 13.05
CA GLY A 181 30.97 -5.58 13.19
C GLY A 181 29.93 -4.66 12.54
N VAL A 182 28.83 -5.20 12.02
CA VAL A 182 27.76 -4.40 11.39
C VAL A 182 27.03 -3.59 12.47
N PRO A 183 26.87 -2.26 12.31
CA PRO A 183 26.21 -1.44 13.31
C PRO A 183 24.71 -1.78 13.39
N ILE A 184 24.14 -1.63 14.59
CA ILE A 184 22.70 -1.74 14.83
C ILE A 184 22.07 -0.37 15.01
N GLU A 185 20.90 -0.20 14.41
CA GLU A 185 20.04 0.94 14.60
C GLU A 185 18.69 0.44 15.12
N GLU A 186 18.38 0.77 16.37
CA GLU A 186 17.05 0.57 16.91
C GLU A 186 16.17 1.70 16.39
N LEU A 187 15.26 1.37 15.48
CA LEU A 187 14.35 2.34 14.92
C LEU A 187 13.12 2.45 15.82
N ASP A 188 13.08 3.55 16.58
CA ASP A 188 11.85 4.00 17.20
C ASP A 188 10.78 4.18 16.10
N PRO A 189 9.57 3.58 16.22
CA PRO A 189 8.48 3.77 15.27
C PRO A 189 8.11 5.24 15.03
N GLU A 190 8.40 6.14 15.97
CA GLU A 190 8.25 7.59 15.75
C GLU A 190 9.30 8.12 14.77
N HIS A 191 10.54 7.60 14.84
CA HIS A 191 11.63 7.99 13.96
C HIS A 191 11.51 7.38 12.54
N ASP A 192 11.03 6.14 12.37
CA ASP A 192 10.88 5.54 11.01
C ASP A 192 9.69 6.15 10.23
N SER A 193 8.65 6.65 10.94
CA SER A 193 7.60 7.46 10.30
C SER A 193 8.17 8.79 9.80
N LEU A 194 9.12 9.37 10.53
CA LEU A 194 9.86 10.58 10.15
C LEU A 194 10.89 10.29 9.03
N MET A 195 11.57 9.15 9.07
CA MET A 195 12.60 8.77 8.10
C MET A 195 12.04 8.27 6.77
N ASP A 196 10.90 7.56 6.74
CA ASP A 196 10.16 7.29 5.48
C ASP A 196 9.58 8.61 4.90
N LEU A 197 9.30 9.61 5.73
CA LEU A 197 8.96 10.97 5.29
C LEU A 197 10.17 11.76 4.77
N MET A 198 11.38 11.48 5.28
CA MET A 198 12.64 12.15 4.93
C MET A 198 13.49 11.41 3.87
N ARG A 199 13.12 10.18 3.47
CA ARG A 199 13.90 9.34 2.52
C ARG A 199 13.71 9.68 1.06
N GLY A 200 12.64 10.39 0.71
CA GLY A 200 12.79 11.31 -0.41
C GLY A 200 13.69 12.39 0.14
N GLU A 201 14.93 12.52 -0.34
CA GLU A 201 15.71 13.75 -0.12
C GLU A 201 14.69 14.90 -0.22
N PRO A 202 14.51 15.72 0.83
CA PRO A 202 13.59 16.83 0.74
C PRO A 202 14.04 17.59 -0.50
N GLU A 203 13.24 17.46 -1.57
CA GLU A 203 13.45 18.16 -2.83
C GLU A 203 13.68 19.59 -2.38
N LYS A 204 14.96 20.05 -2.42
CA LYS A 204 15.43 21.23 -1.66
C LYS A 204 14.31 22.24 -1.71
N PRO A 205 13.66 22.56 -0.58
CA PRO A 205 12.35 23.19 -0.56
C PRO A 205 12.43 24.32 -1.56
N GLU A 206 11.72 24.15 -2.68
CA GLU A 206 11.89 25.04 -3.83
C GLU A 206 11.56 26.42 -3.27
N THR A 207 12.61 27.24 -3.06
CA THR A 207 12.49 28.52 -2.36
C THR A 207 11.85 29.48 -3.35
N ILE A 208 10.59 29.23 -3.65
CA ILE A 208 9.76 30.07 -4.50
C ILE A 208 9.42 31.28 -3.63
N ILE A 209 10.30 32.28 -3.71
CA ILE A 209 10.09 33.61 -3.15
C ILE A 209 9.09 34.29 -4.09
N GLY A 210 7.80 34.12 -3.82
CA GLY A 210 6.74 34.79 -4.58
C GLY A 210 5.42 34.03 -4.60
N VAL A 211 4.33 34.79 -4.64
CA VAL A 211 2.98 34.26 -4.87
C VAL A 211 2.92 33.77 -6.32
N LEU A 212 2.68 32.47 -6.50
CA LEU A 212 2.49 31.94 -7.84
C LEU A 212 1.16 32.47 -8.41
N SER A 213 1.14 32.78 -9.69
CA SER A 213 -0.12 33.10 -10.37
C SER A 213 -1.00 31.85 -10.44
N GLN A 214 -2.33 32.04 -10.35
CA GLN A 214 -3.26 30.93 -10.45
C GLN A 214 -3.07 30.20 -11.80
N PRO A 215 -2.88 28.86 -11.80
CA PRO A 215 -2.70 28.13 -13.04
C PRO A 215 -3.91 28.28 -13.97
N LYS A 216 -3.68 28.53 -15.27
CA LYS A 216 -4.75 28.71 -16.28
C LYS A 216 -5.77 27.56 -16.35
N GLN A 217 -5.39 26.36 -15.92
CA GLN A 217 -6.25 25.16 -15.92
C GLN A 217 -6.93 24.89 -14.56
N SER A 218 -6.73 25.77 -13.57
CA SER A 218 -7.36 25.63 -12.27
C SER A 218 -8.84 25.96 -12.35
N ASN A 219 -9.67 25.10 -11.75
CA ASN A 219 -11.10 25.35 -11.56
C ASN A 219 -11.38 25.85 -10.13
N ALA A 220 -10.35 26.34 -9.44
CA ALA A 220 -10.46 26.89 -8.11
C ALA A 220 -11.04 28.30 -8.18
N GLU A 221 -11.94 28.61 -7.26
CA GLU A 221 -12.47 29.94 -7.06
C GLU A 221 -11.77 30.55 -5.85
N PHE A 222 -11.04 31.65 -6.06
CA PHE A 222 -10.31 32.37 -5.03
C PHE A 222 -11.08 33.63 -4.67
N VAL A 223 -11.43 33.78 -3.40
CA VAL A 223 -12.12 34.96 -2.87
C VAL A 223 -11.28 35.50 -1.73
N GLN A 224 -10.79 36.73 -1.87
CA GLN A 224 -10.07 37.43 -0.82
C GLN A 224 -11.07 38.22 0.04
N ASN A 225 -10.95 38.06 1.36
CA ASN A 225 -11.74 38.77 2.36
C ASN A 225 -10.84 39.72 3.16
N SER A 226 -11.40 40.60 3.99
CA SER A 226 -10.64 41.50 4.87
C SER A 226 -9.65 40.75 5.78
N ASP A 227 -10.06 39.58 6.29
CA ASP A 227 -9.34 38.87 7.34
C ASP A 227 -8.53 37.67 6.83
N GLY A 228 -8.59 37.41 5.51
CA GLY A 228 -7.89 36.30 4.86
C GLY A 228 -8.46 35.92 3.50
N PHE A 229 -8.59 34.63 3.21
CA PHE A 229 -9.09 34.17 1.91
C PHE A 229 -9.77 32.80 1.97
N THR A 230 -10.61 32.55 0.98
CA THR A 230 -11.27 31.26 0.74
C THR A 230 -10.92 30.74 -0.65
N ILE A 231 -10.49 29.48 -0.72
CA ILE A 231 -10.29 28.73 -1.98
C ILE A 231 -11.33 27.63 -2.07
N THR A 232 -12.28 27.77 -2.99
CA THR A 232 -13.27 26.73 -3.29
C THR A 232 -12.81 25.88 -4.47
N LEU A 233 -12.50 24.62 -4.20
CA LEU A 233 -12.08 23.64 -5.20
C LEU A 233 -13.27 22.84 -5.70
N ARG A 234 -13.73 23.17 -6.91
CA ARG A 234 -14.83 22.47 -7.60
C ARG A 234 -14.47 21.00 -7.91
N PRO A 235 -15.46 20.11 -8.09
CA PRO A 235 -15.21 18.74 -8.51
C PRO A 235 -14.47 18.72 -9.85
N ARG A 236 -13.46 17.87 -9.99
CA ARG A 236 -12.74 17.69 -11.27
C ARG A 236 -13.55 16.87 -12.28
N GLY A 237 -14.65 16.25 -11.84
CA GLY A 237 -15.46 15.36 -12.64
C GLY A 237 -14.90 13.93 -12.67
N PHE A 238 -15.66 13.02 -13.27
CA PHE A 238 -15.37 11.58 -13.28
C PHE A 238 -14.02 11.25 -13.94
N TRP A 239 -13.75 11.79 -15.13
CA TRP A 239 -12.56 11.44 -15.90
C TRP A 239 -11.27 12.01 -15.30
N ARG A 240 -11.25 13.31 -14.97
CA ARG A 240 -10.05 13.98 -14.44
C ARG A 240 -9.78 13.69 -12.97
N GLY A 241 -10.82 13.40 -12.18
CA GLY A 241 -10.70 13.12 -10.74
C GLY A 241 -10.29 11.68 -10.40
N THR A 242 -10.30 10.77 -11.38
CA THR A 242 -9.98 9.34 -11.17
C THR A 242 -8.64 8.91 -11.76
N LYS A 243 -7.93 9.81 -12.48
CA LYS A 243 -6.63 9.53 -13.10
C LYS A 243 -6.62 8.22 -13.92
N GLY A 244 -7.71 7.95 -14.65
CA GLY A 244 -7.87 6.74 -15.48
C GLY A 244 -8.57 5.56 -14.79
N PHE A 245 -8.63 5.53 -13.46
CA PHE A 245 -9.34 4.47 -12.71
C PHE A 245 -10.83 4.38 -13.08
N GLY A 246 -11.47 5.52 -13.37
CA GLY A 246 -12.85 5.55 -13.84
C GLY A 246 -13.04 4.92 -15.22
N SER A 247 -12.12 5.16 -16.15
CA SER A 247 -12.12 4.54 -17.48
C SER A 247 -11.96 3.03 -17.37
N PHE A 248 -11.03 2.58 -16.51
CA PHE A 248 -10.82 1.16 -16.25
C PHE A 248 -12.07 0.49 -15.65
N ALA A 249 -12.72 1.15 -14.68
CA ALA A 249 -13.95 0.65 -14.08
C ALA A 249 -15.09 0.50 -15.12
N LEU A 250 -15.26 1.48 -16.01
CA LEU A 250 -16.26 1.40 -17.09
C LEU A 250 -15.94 0.29 -18.09
N MET A 251 -14.67 0.17 -18.51
CA MET A 251 -14.23 -0.91 -19.39
C MET A 251 -14.46 -2.29 -18.76
N TRP A 252 -14.12 -2.45 -17.48
CA TRP A 252 -14.37 -3.67 -16.73
C TRP A 252 -15.85 -4.00 -16.66
N CYS A 253 -16.70 -3.04 -16.28
CA CYS A 253 -18.15 -3.24 -16.25
C CYS A 253 -18.70 -3.59 -17.65
N GLY A 254 -18.21 -2.95 -18.71
CA GLY A 254 -18.58 -3.27 -20.09
C GLY A 254 -18.19 -4.70 -20.48
N PHE A 255 -16.98 -5.14 -20.11
CA PHE A 255 -16.53 -6.51 -20.31
C PHE A 255 -17.41 -7.53 -19.57
N VAL A 256 -17.67 -7.30 -18.28
CA VAL A 256 -18.52 -8.16 -17.46
C VAL A 256 -19.94 -8.20 -18.01
N LEU A 257 -20.47 -7.07 -18.52
CA LEU A 257 -21.78 -7.01 -19.18
C LEU A 257 -21.84 -7.87 -20.45
N VAL A 258 -20.86 -7.77 -21.35
CA VAL A 258 -20.81 -8.58 -22.58
C VAL A 258 -20.76 -10.07 -22.23
N MET A 259 -19.93 -10.46 -21.26
CA MET A 259 -19.88 -11.84 -20.77
C MET A 259 -21.22 -12.27 -20.17
N SER A 260 -21.85 -11.41 -19.37
CA SER A 260 -23.17 -11.69 -18.78
C SER A 260 -24.23 -11.97 -19.85
N ILE A 261 -24.25 -11.20 -20.93
CA ILE A 261 -25.17 -11.42 -22.05
C ILE A 261 -24.87 -12.75 -22.74
N PHE A 262 -23.61 -12.99 -23.09
CA PHE A 262 -23.20 -14.20 -23.79
C PHE A 262 -23.58 -15.47 -23.01
N PHE A 263 -23.23 -15.52 -21.73
CA PHE A 263 -23.52 -16.66 -20.87
C PHE A 263 -24.99 -16.71 -20.44
N GLY A 264 -25.66 -15.57 -20.30
CA GLY A 264 -27.10 -15.53 -20.06
C GLY A 264 -27.89 -16.17 -21.21
N VAL A 265 -27.54 -15.85 -22.46
CA VAL A 265 -28.16 -16.48 -23.64
C VAL A 265 -27.83 -17.97 -23.70
N ALA A 266 -26.59 -18.36 -23.40
CA ALA A 266 -26.19 -19.77 -23.37
C ALA A 266 -26.96 -20.57 -22.30
N ALA A 267 -27.12 -20.01 -21.09
CA ALA A 267 -27.89 -20.60 -20.00
C ALA A 267 -29.38 -20.76 -20.38
N LEU A 268 -29.99 -19.74 -21.00
CA LEU A 268 -31.37 -19.81 -21.46
C LEU A 268 -31.60 -20.89 -22.55
N ARG A 269 -30.55 -21.26 -23.30
CA ARG A 269 -30.60 -22.32 -24.32
C ARG A 269 -30.16 -23.70 -23.79
N GLY A 270 -29.49 -23.75 -22.65
CA GLY A 270 -28.95 -24.96 -22.06
C GLY A 270 -30.01 -25.79 -21.35
N LYS A 271 -29.93 -27.13 -21.45
CA LYS A 271 -30.75 -28.07 -20.64
C LYS A 271 -30.18 -28.34 -19.24
N ASN A 272 -28.96 -27.88 -18.94
CA ASN A 272 -28.24 -28.21 -17.70
C ASN A 272 -28.33 -27.08 -16.67
N SER A 273 -29.31 -27.15 -15.78
CA SER A 273 -29.60 -26.11 -14.79
C SER A 273 -28.53 -25.92 -13.71
N SER A 274 -27.74 -26.94 -13.37
CA SER A 274 -26.81 -26.87 -12.23
C SER A 274 -25.55 -26.04 -12.50
N THR A 275 -25.02 -26.10 -13.73
CA THR A 275 -23.78 -25.38 -14.11
C THR A 275 -24.05 -23.88 -14.25
N ASP A 276 -25.27 -23.51 -14.65
CA ASP A 276 -25.66 -22.12 -14.89
C ASP A 276 -25.66 -21.29 -13.60
N TRP A 277 -26.18 -21.82 -12.49
CA TRP A 277 -26.22 -21.11 -11.21
C TRP A 277 -24.84 -20.82 -10.63
N VAL A 278 -23.90 -21.76 -10.76
CA VAL A 278 -22.51 -21.58 -10.31
C VAL A 278 -21.86 -20.47 -11.13
N PHE A 279 -22.07 -20.47 -12.44
CA PHE A 279 -21.54 -19.44 -13.33
C PHE A 279 -22.14 -18.06 -13.02
N MET A 280 -23.46 -17.97 -12.81
CA MET A 280 -24.14 -16.71 -12.45
C MET A 280 -23.65 -16.14 -11.11
N SER A 281 -23.43 -17.01 -10.13
CA SER A 281 -22.88 -16.60 -8.83
C SER A 281 -21.47 -16.05 -8.96
N PHE A 282 -20.63 -16.72 -9.76
CA PHE A 282 -19.27 -16.26 -10.08
C PHE A 282 -19.30 -14.89 -10.76
N LEU A 283 -20.14 -14.73 -11.78
CA LEU A 283 -20.31 -13.47 -12.49
C LEU A 283 -20.82 -12.35 -11.57
N GLY A 284 -21.67 -12.69 -10.58
CA GLY A 284 -22.09 -11.77 -9.51
C GLY A 284 -20.93 -11.18 -8.73
N VAL A 285 -19.89 -11.97 -8.41
CA VAL A 285 -18.68 -11.46 -7.75
C VAL A 285 -17.96 -10.43 -8.61
N PHE A 286 -17.86 -10.66 -9.92
CA PHE A 286 -17.22 -9.72 -10.86
C PHE A 286 -18.00 -8.41 -10.99
N TRP A 287 -19.33 -8.48 -10.94
CA TRP A 287 -20.21 -7.31 -10.86
C TRP A 287 -20.01 -6.53 -9.57
N ILE A 288 -19.87 -7.21 -8.42
CA ILE A 288 -19.59 -6.54 -7.15
C ILE A 288 -18.25 -5.81 -7.20
N VAL A 289 -17.20 -6.44 -7.76
CA VAL A 289 -15.89 -5.81 -7.96
C VAL A 289 -16.01 -4.59 -8.87
N GLY A 290 -16.64 -4.74 -10.04
CA GLY A 290 -16.82 -3.65 -11.01
C GLY A 290 -17.65 -2.49 -10.45
N GLY A 291 -18.75 -2.80 -9.77
CA GLY A 291 -19.61 -1.82 -9.10
C GLY A 291 -18.88 -1.08 -7.98
N SER A 292 -18.07 -1.78 -7.20
CA SER A 292 -17.23 -1.17 -6.16
C SER A 292 -16.21 -0.21 -6.77
N MET A 293 -15.50 -0.62 -7.83
CA MET A 293 -14.55 0.25 -8.54
C MET A 293 -15.25 1.50 -9.10
N LEU A 294 -16.41 1.32 -9.73
CA LEU A 294 -17.19 2.43 -10.28
C LEU A 294 -17.67 3.38 -9.17
N PHE A 295 -18.14 2.85 -8.04
CA PHE A 295 -18.53 3.64 -6.88
C PHE A 295 -17.35 4.49 -6.35
N PHE A 296 -16.16 3.89 -6.18
CA PHE A 296 -14.97 4.62 -5.75
C PHE A 296 -14.54 5.68 -6.78
N ALA A 297 -14.66 5.38 -8.07
CA ALA A 297 -14.38 6.33 -9.14
C ALA A 297 -15.32 7.54 -9.08
N ILE A 298 -16.64 7.31 -8.95
CA ILE A 298 -17.64 8.39 -8.80
C ILE A 298 -17.39 9.17 -7.52
N ARG A 299 -17.13 8.49 -6.40
CA ARG A 299 -16.82 9.11 -5.11
C ARG A 299 -15.59 10.00 -5.18
N SER A 300 -14.56 9.59 -5.93
CA SER A 300 -13.35 10.39 -6.15
C SER A 300 -13.62 11.60 -7.05
N GLY A 301 -14.31 11.40 -8.18
CA GLY A 301 -14.60 12.46 -9.14
C GLY A 301 -15.52 13.57 -8.63
N ARG A 302 -16.35 13.27 -7.61
CA ARG A 302 -17.30 14.22 -7.00
C ARG A 302 -16.76 14.98 -5.78
N ARG A 303 -15.50 14.74 -5.36
CA ARG A 303 -14.94 15.42 -4.19
C ARG A 303 -14.85 16.92 -4.40
N ARG A 304 -15.32 17.68 -3.41
CA ARG A 304 -15.14 19.13 -3.28
C ARG A 304 -14.26 19.39 -2.08
N ALA A 305 -13.50 20.47 -2.12
CA ALA A 305 -12.78 20.96 -0.96
C ALA A 305 -12.90 22.47 -0.88
N VAL A 306 -13.04 22.98 0.34
CA VAL A 306 -12.99 24.40 0.66
C VAL A 306 -11.81 24.57 1.61
N ILE A 307 -10.94 25.52 1.31
CA ILE A 307 -9.81 25.90 2.14
C ILE A 307 -10.08 27.33 2.57
N ASP A 308 -10.31 27.54 3.85
CA ASP A 308 -10.52 28.85 4.43
C ASP A 308 -9.31 29.18 5.30
N VAL A 309 -8.71 30.35 5.09
CA VAL A 309 -7.67 30.90 5.95
C VAL A 309 -8.23 32.20 6.51
N VAL A 310 -8.72 32.17 7.75
CA VAL A 310 -9.48 33.26 8.38
C VAL A 310 -9.07 33.36 9.85
N GLU A 311 -8.93 34.58 10.39
CA GLU A 311 -8.67 34.84 11.82
C GLU A 311 -7.49 34.04 12.42
N GLY A 312 -6.42 33.86 11.64
CA GLY A 312 -5.26 33.11 12.12
C GLY A 312 -5.49 31.60 12.21
N ALA A 313 -6.51 31.05 11.55
CA ALA A 313 -6.74 29.61 11.44
C ALA A 313 -6.80 29.15 9.97
N LEU A 314 -6.32 27.92 9.73
CA LEU A 314 -6.48 27.18 8.48
C LEU A 314 -7.57 26.11 8.67
N LEU A 315 -8.68 26.27 7.96
CA LEU A 315 -9.77 25.29 7.91
C LEU A 315 -9.80 24.63 6.52
N VAL A 316 -9.68 23.31 6.48
CA VAL A 316 -9.82 22.54 5.25
C VAL A 316 -11.02 21.61 5.35
N THR A 317 -12.09 21.96 4.65
CA THR A 317 -13.32 21.17 4.60
C THR A 317 -13.39 20.35 3.32
N ARG A 318 -13.39 19.03 3.43
CA ARG A 318 -13.57 18.10 2.31
C ARG A 318 -14.97 17.52 2.30
N GLN A 319 -15.68 17.71 1.20
CA GLN A 319 -17.01 17.15 0.97
C GLN A 319 -16.92 16.02 -0.06
N SER A 320 -17.52 14.88 0.26
CA SER A 320 -17.67 13.73 -0.65
C SER A 320 -19.12 13.22 -0.55
N ILE A 321 -19.42 12.05 -1.11
CA ILE A 321 -20.77 11.44 -1.09
C ILE A 321 -21.22 11.01 0.33
N GLY A 322 -20.46 11.36 1.38
CA GLY A 322 -20.79 11.08 2.77
C GLY A 322 -20.55 12.29 3.66
N LYS A 323 -20.43 12.04 4.97
CA LYS A 323 -20.19 13.10 5.96
C LYS A 323 -18.97 13.96 5.57
N PRO A 324 -19.12 15.30 5.49
CA PRO A 324 -17.98 16.18 5.28
C PRO A 324 -16.95 15.99 6.40
N ARG A 325 -15.67 16.09 6.05
CA ARG A 325 -14.57 16.04 7.01
C ARG A 325 -13.87 17.39 6.99
N SER A 326 -13.91 18.10 8.10
CA SER A 326 -13.13 19.31 8.33
C SER A 326 -11.89 18.96 9.16
N ASN A 327 -10.78 19.61 8.82
CA ASN A 327 -9.62 19.70 9.69
C ASN A 327 -9.36 21.19 9.92
N MET A 328 -9.08 21.56 11.16
CA MET A 328 -8.80 22.94 11.55
C MET A 328 -7.46 22.96 12.28
N TRP A 329 -6.66 23.97 11.98
CA TRP A 329 -5.37 24.23 12.63
C TRP A 329 -5.26 25.73 12.91
N ALA A 330 -4.74 26.12 14.06
CA ALA A 330 -4.26 27.49 14.22
C ALA A 330 -3.02 27.68 13.33
N LEU A 331 -2.86 28.85 12.73
CA LEU A 331 -1.67 29.18 11.94
C LEU A 331 -0.41 29.16 12.82
N SER A 332 -0.54 29.51 14.11
CA SER A 332 0.52 29.37 15.11
C SER A 332 0.99 27.93 15.29
N ASP A 333 0.12 26.94 15.05
CA ASP A 333 0.40 25.53 15.28
C ASP A 333 0.92 24.84 14.02
N ILE A 334 1.10 25.58 12.92
CA ILE A 334 1.60 25.06 11.65
C ILE A 334 3.08 25.44 11.53
N GLU A 335 3.94 24.42 11.55
CA GLU A 335 5.38 24.56 11.34
C GLU A 335 5.66 24.93 9.87
N ARG A 336 5.09 24.18 8.92
CA ARG A 336 5.23 24.45 7.48
C ARG A 336 4.12 23.83 6.64
N ILE A 337 3.97 24.34 5.42
CA ILE A 337 3.07 23.81 4.40
C ILE A 337 3.85 23.63 3.10
N GLU A 338 3.76 22.45 2.50
CA GLU A 338 4.48 22.13 1.27
C GLU A 338 3.68 21.21 0.35
N VAL A 339 4.21 20.97 -0.85
CA VAL A 339 3.68 19.97 -1.78
C VAL A 339 4.68 18.83 -1.83
N GLY A 340 4.30 17.68 -1.26
CA GLY A 340 5.18 16.53 -1.11
C GLY A 340 4.58 15.24 -1.67
N ASN A 341 5.34 14.15 -1.61
CA ASN A 341 4.90 12.84 -2.06
C ASN A 341 3.87 12.24 -1.08
N SER A 342 2.78 11.68 -1.59
CA SER A 342 1.72 11.02 -0.79
C SER A 342 2.08 9.61 -0.32
N GLY A 343 3.26 9.09 -0.68
CA GLY A 343 3.65 7.70 -0.46
C GLY A 343 2.97 6.71 -1.41
N THR A 344 2.24 7.20 -2.42
CA THR A 344 1.65 6.39 -3.49
C THR A 344 2.27 6.77 -4.83
N GLU A 345 2.52 5.78 -5.68
CA GLU A 345 3.03 5.96 -7.05
C GLU A 345 2.01 5.42 -8.05
N ILE A 346 1.91 6.09 -9.20
CA ILE A 346 1.09 5.63 -10.33
C ILE A 346 2.00 5.66 -11.56
N ASN A 347 2.23 4.49 -12.15
CA ASN A 347 3.18 4.32 -13.25
C ASN A 347 4.57 4.89 -12.91
N ASP A 348 5.09 4.53 -11.73
CA ASP A 348 6.38 4.99 -11.20
C ASP A 348 6.51 6.51 -11.03
N VAL A 349 5.40 7.25 -11.12
CA VAL A 349 5.35 8.69 -10.83
C VAL A 349 4.74 8.89 -9.44
N PRO A 350 5.45 9.53 -8.50
CA PRO A 350 4.92 9.80 -7.17
C PRO A 350 3.74 10.76 -7.24
N VAL A 351 2.64 10.39 -6.59
CA VAL A 351 1.47 11.24 -6.47
C VAL A 351 1.77 12.32 -5.44
N LYS A 352 1.80 13.58 -5.86
CA LYS A 352 1.96 14.73 -4.97
C LYS A 352 0.66 15.10 -4.27
N GLU A 353 0.76 15.71 -3.09
CA GLU A 353 -0.36 16.19 -2.29
C GLU A 353 0.03 17.46 -1.51
N LEU A 354 -0.95 18.24 -1.06
CA LEU A 354 -0.74 19.35 -0.13
C LEU A 354 -0.49 18.77 1.27
N GLN A 355 0.61 19.14 1.89
CA GLN A 355 1.04 18.60 3.17
C GLN A 355 1.09 19.72 4.20
N VAL A 356 0.34 19.55 5.28
CA VAL A 356 0.35 20.43 6.45
C VAL A 356 1.18 19.73 7.54
N PHE A 357 2.23 20.39 7.99
CA PHE A 357 3.09 19.95 9.09
C PHE A 357 2.75 20.78 10.32
N PRO A 358 1.95 20.24 11.26
CA PRO A 358 1.74 20.91 12.54
C PRO A 358 3.03 20.85 13.38
N ILE A 359 3.24 21.82 14.26
CA ILE A 359 4.35 21.83 15.24
C ILE A 359 4.29 20.55 16.09
N GLU A 360 3.08 20.21 16.54
CA GLU A 360 2.84 18.97 17.26
C GLU A 360 1.98 18.00 16.42
N GLY A 361 2.50 16.79 16.24
CA GLY A 361 1.75 15.68 15.65
C GLY A 361 2.28 15.22 14.30
N ARG A 362 1.39 14.62 13.50
CA ARG A 362 1.76 13.96 12.24
C ARG A 362 1.36 14.83 11.06
N LYS A 363 2.21 14.83 10.03
CA LYS A 363 1.91 15.38 8.70
C LYS A 363 0.52 14.95 8.23
N VAL A 364 -0.25 15.91 7.74
CA VAL A 364 -1.57 15.66 7.14
C VAL A 364 -1.54 15.91 5.64
N GLY A 365 -1.73 14.84 4.87
CA GLY A 365 -1.84 14.86 3.41
C GLY A 365 -3.26 15.21 2.94
N LEU A 366 -3.36 16.16 2.03
CA LEU A 366 -4.61 16.71 1.51
C LEU A 366 -4.55 16.84 -0.02
N LEU A 367 -5.69 16.68 -0.69
CA LEU A 367 -5.87 17.07 -2.09
C LEU A 367 -4.97 16.34 -3.12
N SER A 368 -4.61 15.08 -2.89
CA SER A 368 -3.76 14.28 -3.80
C SER A 368 -4.37 14.05 -5.20
N GLU A 369 -5.66 14.35 -5.38
CA GLU A 369 -6.34 14.36 -6.67
C GLU A 369 -6.08 15.62 -7.52
N ARG A 370 -5.43 16.65 -6.96
CA ARG A 370 -5.19 17.94 -7.64
C ARG A 370 -3.87 17.93 -8.44
N PRO A 371 -3.77 18.72 -9.53
CA PRO A 371 -2.53 18.91 -10.28
C PRO A 371 -1.44 19.56 -9.44
N ASN A 372 -0.19 19.20 -9.70
CA ASN A 372 0.97 19.67 -8.93
C ASN A 372 1.09 21.21 -8.95
N ASN A 373 0.81 21.87 -10.07
CA ASN A 373 0.84 23.32 -10.17
C ASN A 373 -0.27 24.01 -9.36
N GLU A 374 -1.49 23.44 -9.34
CA GLU A 374 -2.60 23.90 -8.50
C GLU A 374 -2.27 23.73 -7.02
N LEU A 375 -1.68 22.59 -6.63
CA LEU A 375 -1.19 22.36 -5.27
C LEU A 375 -0.11 23.37 -4.85
N ARG A 376 0.87 23.65 -5.71
CA ARG A 376 1.95 24.62 -5.44
C ARG A 376 1.41 26.03 -5.29
N TRP A 377 0.47 26.41 -6.14
CA TRP A 377 -0.22 27.70 -6.03
C TRP A 377 -0.96 27.84 -4.70
N ILE A 378 -1.79 26.84 -4.33
CA ILE A 378 -2.49 26.82 -3.03
C ILE A 378 -1.49 26.90 -1.87
N ALA A 379 -0.42 26.10 -1.90
CA ALA A 379 0.60 26.12 -0.85
C ALA A 379 1.30 27.48 -0.74
N SER A 380 1.54 28.19 -1.86
CA SER A 380 2.13 29.53 -1.84
C SER A 380 1.21 30.55 -1.17
N LEU A 381 -0.09 30.51 -1.43
CA LEU A 381 -1.07 31.42 -0.80
C LEU A 381 -1.14 31.21 0.71
N ILE A 382 -1.19 29.95 1.17
CA ILE A 382 -1.25 29.67 2.61
C ILE A 382 0.08 30.03 3.30
N ARG A 383 1.23 29.75 2.67
CA ARG A 383 2.55 30.13 3.21
C ARG A 383 2.72 31.64 3.33
N GLN A 384 2.25 32.41 2.35
CA GLN A 384 2.27 33.87 2.43
C GLN A 384 1.51 34.35 3.67
N ARG A 385 0.29 33.83 3.87
CA ARG A 385 -0.54 34.20 5.02
C ARG A 385 0.06 33.76 6.36
N LEU A 386 0.72 32.60 6.39
CA LEU A 386 1.46 32.11 7.55
C LEU A 386 2.61 33.07 7.90
N ALA A 387 3.38 33.53 6.91
CA ALA A 387 4.48 34.47 7.11
C ALA A 387 4.01 35.85 7.63
N GLU A 388 2.91 36.38 7.09
CA GLU A 388 2.30 37.63 7.57
C GLU A 388 1.87 37.53 9.04
N THR A 389 1.29 36.38 9.43
CA THR A 389 0.82 36.14 10.79
C THR A 389 2.00 36.03 11.78
N GLN A 390 3.12 35.44 11.36
CA GLN A 390 4.33 35.33 12.18
C GLN A 390 5.06 36.67 12.37
N GLN A 391 4.97 37.58 11.40
CA GLN A 391 5.57 38.92 11.50
C GLN A 391 4.74 39.89 12.34
N GLY A 392 3.41 39.73 12.37
CA GLY A 392 2.49 40.59 13.11
C GLY A 392 2.19 40.16 14.55
N GLY A 393 3.08 39.39 15.19
CA GLY A 393 2.91 38.99 16.59
C GLY A 393 2.76 40.22 17.51
N PRO A 394 2.00 40.11 18.62
CA PRO A 394 1.67 41.26 19.48
C PRO A 394 2.95 41.93 19.99
N GLU A 395 3.12 43.22 19.66
CA GLU A 395 4.12 44.09 20.28
C GLU A 395 3.87 44.26 21.79
#